data_AF-A0A830FYG4-F1
#
_entry.id   AF-A0A830FYG4-F1
#
_cell.length_a   1.000
_cell.length_b   1.000
_cell.length_c   1.000
_cell.angle_alpha   90.00
_cell.angle_beta   90.00
_cell.angle_gamma   90.00
#
_symmetry.space_group_name_H-M   'P 1'
#
loop_
_entity.id
_entity.type
_entity.pdbx_description
1 polymer ?
#
loop_
_entity_poly.entity_id
_entity_poly.type
_entity_poly.pdbx_seq_one_letter_code
_entity_poly.pdbx_strand_id
1 'polypeptide(L)'
;MRLVDEDGRLFGRVNVVDAAVVLVVLAAVVAGAVAVVPLGGGGEPATRYATVDLGTQSPATAERIDAGDRSADERVVVTDTYVGPAGDGANASVVVRVRVNGTLRDGGDERVFERDGEPLRRGDGFAFETSSYAVAGDVLRVEEAGTTLPVGSLPVLLEATLSPATADAVAVGDAFRLDDRRIARVTGVTTAPVENGTARRALLGVRLHTLNRSGSTYFGATPVRLGGLLRFDTDQYALRGTVTRWGNASPPGSPTTTTAVVSLADVDPAVADGLRAGLTERRDGRTTARITAVRTENATVVLTSDDGHIYEREHPENVDVHLTVDLRTRATADGLRFHTRALREGTRVTFDFRTVTVDGTVTRIRG
;
A
#
# COMPACT_ATOMS: atom_id res chain seq x y z
N MET A 1 -2.07 4.81 -76.45
CA MET A 1 -3.53 4.97 -76.47
C MET A 1 -3.86 6.42 -76.14
N ARG A 2 -4.62 7.13 -77.00
CA ARG A 2 -5.13 8.47 -76.65
C ARG A 2 -6.29 8.28 -75.67
N LEU A 3 -6.21 8.93 -74.51
CA LEU A 3 -7.23 8.82 -73.45
C LEU A 3 -8.56 9.51 -73.80
N VAL A 4 -8.54 10.43 -74.78
CA VAL A 4 -9.69 11.24 -75.20
C VAL A 4 -9.73 11.28 -76.73
N ASP A 5 -10.90 11.06 -77.32
CA ASP A 5 -11.14 11.15 -78.77
C ASP A 5 -11.57 12.56 -79.22
N GLU A 6 -11.66 12.77 -80.54
CA GLU A 6 -11.94 14.06 -81.18
C GLU A 6 -13.40 14.54 -80.94
N ASP A 7 -14.26 13.68 -80.40
CA ASP A 7 -15.64 13.97 -79.98
C ASP A 7 -15.77 14.21 -78.47
N GLY A 8 -14.65 14.26 -77.73
CA GLY A 8 -14.65 14.54 -76.29
C GLY A 8 -15.14 13.37 -75.43
N ARG A 9 -14.90 12.12 -75.83
CA ARG A 9 -15.25 10.93 -75.04
C ARG A 9 -14.00 10.29 -74.40
N LEU A 10 -14.10 9.95 -73.11
CA LEU A 10 -13.05 9.28 -72.35
C LEU A 10 -13.19 7.76 -72.56
N PHE A 11 -12.14 7.10 -73.05
CA PHE A 11 -12.12 5.65 -73.36
C PHE A 11 -13.23 5.16 -74.33
N GLY A 12 -13.76 6.03 -75.20
CA GLY A 12 -14.73 5.68 -76.24
C GLY A 12 -16.12 5.22 -75.74
N ARG A 13 -16.41 5.30 -74.43
CA ARG A 13 -17.68 4.85 -73.83
C ARG A 13 -18.40 5.91 -72.99
N VAL A 14 -17.69 6.90 -72.46
CA VAL A 14 -18.27 7.90 -71.54
C VAL A 14 -17.93 9.30 -72.04
N ASN A 15 -18.93 10.19 -72.10
CA ASN A 15 -18.70 11.60 -72.46
C ASN A 15 -17.86 12.29 -71.37
N VAL A 16 -16.78 12.99 -71.74
CA VAL A 16 -15.86 13.64 -70.80
C VAL A 16 -16.59 14.61 -69.88
N VAL A 17 -17.62 15.29 -70.39
CA VAL A 17 -18.40 16.25 -69.61
C VAL A 17 -19.16 15.55 -68.48
N ASP A 18 -19.78 14.40 -68.76
CA ASP A 18 -20.49 13.62 -67.73
C ASP A 18 -19.53 13.01 -66.71
N ALA A 19 -18.35 12.55 -67.15
CA ALA A 19 -17.32 12.06 -66.24
C ALA A 19 -16.82 13.16 -65.29
N ALA A 20 -16.69 14.40 -65.79
CA ALA A 20 -16.33 15.56 -64.98
C ALA A 20 -17.44 15.95 -63.99
N VAL A 21 -18.71 15.93 -64.41
CA VAL A 21 -19.85 16.19 -63.52
C VAL A 21 -19.94 15.15 -62.41
N VAL A 22 -19.76 13.87 -62.74
CA VAL A 22 -19.73 12.80 -61.73
C VAL A 22 -18.57 12.99 -60.76
N LEU A 23 -17.39 13.40 -61.23
CA LEU A 23 -16.24 13.71 -60.37
C LEU A 23 -16.50 14.92 -59.45
N VAL A 24 -17.16 15.96 -59.95
CA VAL A 24 -17.54 17.14 -59.16
C VAL A 24 -18.60 16.76 -58.12
N VAL A 25 -19.58 15.92 -58.48
CA VAL A 25 -20.59 15.42 -57.54
C VAL A 25 -19.96 14.50 -56.51
N LEU A 26 -19.02 13.61 -56.90
CA LEU A 26 -18.31 12.75 -55.95
C LEU A 26 -17.43 13.58 -55.00
N ALA A 27 -16.74 14.61 -55.52
CA ALA A 27 -15.96 15.54 -54.70
C ALA A 27 -16.86 16.35 -53.77
N ALA A 28 -18.04 16.78 -54.22
CA ALA A 28 -19.04 17.46 -53.39
C ALA A 28 -19.67 16.54 -52.34
N VAL A 29 -19.80 15.24 -52.59
CA VAL A 29 -20.29 14.26 -51.60
C VAL A 29 -19.20 13.93 -50.58
N VAL A 30 -17.94 13.83 -50.99
CA VAL A 30 -16.79 13.62 -50.08
C VAL A 30 -16.51 14.89 -49.25
N ALA A 31 -16.71 16.09 -49.81
CA ALA A 31 -16.63 17.35 -49.07
C ALA A 31 -17.90 17.67 -48.25
N GLY A 32 -19.07 17.21 -48.69
CA GLY A 32 -20.37 17.48 -48.07
C GLY A 32 -20.70 16.63 -46.84
N ALA A 33 -19.93 15.57 -46.58
CA ALA A 33 -20.09 14.73 -45.40
C ALA A 33 -19.35 15.23 -44.14
N VAL A 34 -18.62 16.36 -44.20
CA VAL A 34 -17.70 16.78 -43.11
C VAL A 34 -18.11 18.06 -42.37
N ALA A 35 -19.16 18.79 -42.73
CA ALA A 35 -19.44 20.06 -42.03
C ALA A 35 -20.91 20.37 -41.85
N VAL A 36 -21.57 19.67 -40.93
CA VAL A 36 -22.59 20.33 -40.09
C VAL A 36 -21.83 20.93 -38.91
N VAL A 37 -21.24 22.11 -39.14
CA VAL A 37 -20.74 22.97 -38.06
C VAL A 37 -21.98 23.66 -37.48
N PRO A 38 -22.36 23.41 -36.22
CA PRO A 38 -23.31 24.27 -35.55
C PRO A 38 -22.66 25.65 -35.42
N LEU A 39 -23.18 26.61 -36.17
CA LEU A 39 -22.84 28.02 -36.02
C LEU A 39 -23.31 28.48 -34.63
N GLY A 40 -22.41 28.48 -33.65
CA GLY A 40 -22.72 28.94 -32.30
C GLY A 40 -21.65 28.64 -31.26
N GLY A 41 -20.56 29.42 -31.27
CA GLY A 41 -19.57 29.46 -30.19
C GLY A 41 -18.14 29.46 -30.73
N GLY A 42 -17.48 30.62 -30.74
CA GLY A 42 -16.16 30.84 -31.36
C GLY A 42 -14.97 30.17 -30.65
N GLY A 43 -15.02 28.85 -30.42
CA GLY A 43 -13.91 28.06 -29.90
C GLY A 43 -13.52 26.91 -30.84
N GLU A 44 -12.24 26.58 -30.88
CA GLU A 44 -11.69 25.47 -31.65
C GLU A 44 -11.92 24.15 -30.88
N PRO A 45 -12.54 23.11 -31.47
CA PRO A 45 -12.70 21.81 -30.82
C PRO A 45 -11.35 21.26 -30.34
N ALA A 46 -11.29 20.84 -29.09
CA ALA A 46 -10.05 20.36 -28.49
C ALA A 46 -10.31 19.22 -27.50
N THR A 47 -9.25 18.49 -27.19
CA THR A 47 -9.25 17.45 -26.15
C THR A 47 -8.19 17.78 -25.11
N ARG A 48 -8.57 17.57 -23.84
CA ARG A 48 -7.65 17.59 -22.69
C ARG A 48 -7.84 16.34 -21.86
N TYR A 49 -6.87 16.10 -20.99
CA TYR A 49 -6.92 15.02 -20.03
C TYR A 49 -6.87 15.59 -18.62
N ALA A 50 -7.86 15.23 -17.80
CA ALA A 50 -7.94 15.68 -16.42
C ALA A 50 -7.73 14.51 -15.46
N THR A 51 -7.01 14.78 -14.36
CA THR A 51 -6.99 13.89 -13.19
C THR A 51 -8.01 14.44 -12.20
N VAL A 52 -9.00 13.63 -11.83
CA VAL A 52 -10.11 14.06 -10.96
C VAL A 52 -10.10 13.18 -9.71
N ASP A 53 -10.06 13.82 -8.55
CA ASP A 53 -10.28 13.16 -7.26
C ASP A 53 -11.79 13.10 -7.01
N LEU A 54 -12.38 11.91 -7.14
CA LEU A 54 -13.80 11.70 -6.85
C LEU A 54 -14.05 11.55 -5.34
N GLY A 55 -13.01 11.67 -4.51
CA GLY A 55 -13.11 11.59 -3.07
C GLY A 55 -13.51 10.20 -2.59
N THR A 56 -14.31 10.18 -1.53
CA THR A 56 -14.80 8.95 -0.89
C THR A 56 -16.06 8.46 -1.60
N GLN A 57 -16.04 7.20 -2.03
CA GLN A 57 -17.12 6.53 -2.73
C GLN A 57 -17.52 5.25 -1.98
N SER A 58 -18.80 4.88 -2.07
CA SER A 58 -19.24 3.57 -1.58
C SER A 58 -18.52 2.45 -2.35
N PRO A 59 -18.27 1.27 -1.75
CA PRO A 59 -17.66 0.15 -2.46
C PRO A 59 -18.38 -0.19 -3.77
N ALA A 60 -19.72 -0.23 -3.75
CA ALA A 60 -20.55 -0.52 -4.92
C ALA A 60 -20.43 0.54 -6.03
N THR A 61 -20.18 1.81 -5.69
CA THR A 61 -19.94 2.86 -6.69
C THR A 61 -18.52 2.75 -7.23
N ALA A 62 -17.52 2.56 -6.37
CA ALA A 62 -16.11 2.49 -6.77
C ALA A 62 -15.82 1.30 -7.69
N GLU A 63 -16.49 0.17 -7.46
CA GLU A 63 -16.39 -1.04 -8.28
C GLU A 63 -16.88 -0.80 -9.71
N ARG A 64 -17.91 0.03 -9.90
CA ARG A 64 -18.51 0.31 -11.22
C ARG A 64 -17.71 1.27 -12.09
N ILE A 65 -16.74 1.98 -11.52
CA ILE A 65 -15.98 3.03 -12.24
C ILE A 65 -14.76 2.38 -12.88
N ASP A 66 -14.78 2.26 -14.21
CA ASP A 66 -13.73 1.60 -14.97
C ASP A 66 -13.24 2.40 -16.17
N ALA A 67 -12.02 2.07 -16.60
CA ALA A 67 -11.48 2.61 -17.82
C ALA A 67 -12.32 2.15 -19.02
N GLY A 68 -12.73 3.09 -19.85
CA GLY A 68 -13.63 2.88 -20.99
C GLY A 68 -15.04 3.45 -20.78
N ASP A 69 -15.41 3.78 -19.53
CA ASP A 69 -16.70 4.38 -19.21
C ASP A 69 -16.85 5.75 -19.87
N ARG A 70 -18.05 6.02 -20.39
CA ARG A 70 -18.39 7.25 -21.12
C ARG A 70 -19.53 7.98 -20.44
N SER A 71 -19.45 9.30 -20.40
CA SER A 71 -20.58 10.12 -20.00
C SER A 71 -21.73 9.99 -21.01
N ALA A 72 -22.96 10.27 -20.57
CA ALA A 72 -24.16 10.19 -21.40
C ALA A 72 -24.12 11.10 -22.65
N ASP A 73 -23.37 12.20 -22.60
CA ASP A 73 -23.12 13.13 -23.70
C ASP A 73 -21.86 12.80 -24.53
N GLU A 74 -21.17 11.70 -24.19
CA GLU A 74 -19.92 11.22 -24.80
C GLU A 74 -18.73 12.21 -24.75
N ARG A 75 -18.84 13.29 -23.97
CA ARG A 75 -17.78 14.31 -23.84
C ARG A 75 -16.69 13.90 -22.88
N VAL A 76 -16.96 12.99 -21.96
CA VAL A 76 -16.01 12.48 -20.96
C VAL A 76 -15.83 10.98 -21.16
N VAL A 77 -14.58 10.53 -21.19
CA VAL A 77 -14.22 9.11 -21.20
C VAL A 77 -13.23 8.85 -20.07
N VAL A 78 -13.54 7.93 -19.17
CA VAL A 78 -12.58 7.45 -18.16
C VAL A 78 -11.50 6.64 -18.88
N THR A 79 -10.24 7.04 -18.74
CA THR A 79 -9.11 6.37 -19.41
C THR A 79 -8.27 5.54 -18.45
N ASP A 80 -8.34 5.82 -17.15
CA ASP A 80 -7.66 5.05 -16.10
C ASP A 80 -8.32 5.34 -14.74
N THR A 81 -8.29 4.36 -13.83
CA THR A 81 -8.92 4.43 -12.51
C THR A 81 -7.98 3.91 -11.43
N TYR A 82 -7.76 4.71 -10.40
CA TYR A 82 -7.10 4.30 -9.17
C TYR A 82 -8.14 4.20 -8.06
N VAL A 83 -8.18 3.04 -7.41
CA VAL A 83 -9.00 2.79 -6.23
C VAL A 83 -8.09 2.40 -5.08
N GLY A 84 -8.30 3.00 -3.91
CA GLY A 84 -7.62 2.64 -2.68
C GLY A 84 -8.49 2.88 -1.46
N PRO A 85 -8.00 2.61 -0.24
CA PRO A 85 -8.81 2.77 0.96
C PRO A 85 -9.12 4.26 1.23
N ALA A 86 -10.36 4.54 1.64
CA ALA A 86 -10.70 5.82 2.24
C ALA A 86 -10.15 5.92 3.67
N GLY A 87 -10.11 7.13 4.23
CA GLY A 87 -9.61 7.35 5.60
C GLY A 87 -10.46 6.70 6.71
N ASP A 88 -11.72 6.36 6.40
CA ASP A 88 -12.66 5.73 7.34
C ASP A 88 -12.48 4.20 7.47
N GLY A 89 -11.90 3.55 6.46
CA GLY A 89 -11.70 2.10 6.40
C GLY A 89 -12.90 1.29 5.90
N ALA A 90 -14.03 1.93 5.57
CA ALA A 90 -15.22 1.26 5.05
C ALA A 90 -15.49 1.59 3.58
N ASN A 91 -15.05 2.77 3.14
CA ASN A 91 -15.27 3.28 1.80
C ASN A 91 -13.99 3.26 0.97
N ALA A 92 -14.14 3.53 -0.32
CA ALA A 92 -13.06 3.62 -1.27
C ALA A 92 -12.73 5.09 -1.58
N SER A 93 -11.45 5.40 -1.73
CA SER A 93 -11.00 6.64 -2.38
C SER A 93 -10.77 6.35 -3.86
N VAL A 94 -11.41 7.15 -4.72
CA VAL A 94 -11.35 6.96 -6.18
C VAL A 94 -10.74 8.18 -6.84
N VAL A 95 -9.72 7.95 -7.67
CA VAL A 95 -9.14 8.98 -8.54
C VAL A 95 -9.19 8.45 -9.96
N VAL A 96 -9.69 9.26 -10.89
CA VAL A 96 -9.79 8.89 -12.31
C VAL A 96 -8.92 9.79 -13.18
N ARG A 97 -8.44 9.22 -14.28
CA ARG A 97 -7.99 9.96 -15.44
C ARG A 97 -9.13 9.98 -16.44
N VAL A 98 -9.48 11.16 -16.92
CA VAL A 98 -10.53 11.34 -17.92
C VAL A 98 -10.01 12.07 -19.14
N ARG A 99 -10.44 11.65 -20.32
CA ARG A 99 -10.35 12.39 -21.58
C ARG A 99 -11.60 13.26 -21.69
N VAL A 100 -11.41 14.57 -21.86
CA VAL A 100 -12.48 15.57 -21.92
C VAL A 100 -12.47 16.24 -23.28
N ASN A 101 -13.58 16.18 -23.99
CA ASN A 101 -13.85 16.94 -25.20
C ASN A 101 -14.46 18.30 -24.84
N GLY A 102 -13.91 19.36 -25.40
CA GLY A 102 -14.33 20.73 -25.14
C GLY A 102 -13.86 21.67 -26.25
N THR A 103 -13.68 22.94 -25.92
CA THR A 103 -13.24 23.95 -26.88
C THR A 103 -12.10 24.78 -26.31
N LEU A 104 -11.08 25.07 -27.13
CA LEU A 104 -10.09 26.10 -26.85
C LEU A 104 -10.63 27.45 -27.29
N ARG A 105 -10.54 28.45 -26.41
CA ARG A 105 -10.87 29.85 -26.70
C ARG A 105 -9.72 30.77 -26.35
N ASP A 106 -9.62 31.87 -27.08
CA ASP A 106 -8.68 32.93 -26.76
C ASP A 106 -9.17 33.67 -25.50
N GLY A 107 -8.46 33.50 -24.39
CA GLY A 107 -8.77 34.07 -23.08
C GLY A 107 -7.87 35.24 -22.73
N GLY A 108 -7.60 36.13 -23.69
CA GLY A 108 -6.61 37.20 -23.54
C GLY A 108 -5.20 36.70 -23.86
N ASP A 109 -4.32 36.62 -22.86
CA ASP A 109 -2.89 36.28 -23.05
C ASP A 109 -2.62 34.77 -23.22
N GLU A 110 -3.61 33.90 -22.95
CA GLU A 110 -3.48 32.44 -23.09
C GLU A 110 -4.77 31.82 -23.65
N ARG A 111 -4.62 30.68 -24.35
CA ARG A 111 -5.76 29.88 -24.77
C ARG A 111 -6.31 29.09 -23.59
N VAL A 112 -7.60 29.25 -23.30
CA VAL A 112 -8.30 28.58 -22.20
C VAL A 112 -9.09 27.41 -22.77
N PHE A 113 -8.91 26.22 -22.19
CA PHE A 113 -9.76 25.08 -22.49
C PHE A 113 -11.03 25.13 -21.64
N GLU A 114 -12.18 25.07 -22.30
CA GLU A 114 -13.49 25.10 -21.68
C GLU A 114 -14.26 23.81 -21.92
N ARG A 115 -15.00 23.38 -20.91
CA ARG A 115 -16.02 22.33 -20.99
C ARG A 115 -17.36 22.98 -20.64
N ASP A 116 -18.36 22.78 -21.50
CA ASP A 116 -19.72 23.33 -21.30
C ASP A 116 -19.74 24.87 -21.10
N GLY A 117 -18.75 25.57 -21.68
CA GLY A 117 -18.59 27.03 -21.58
C GLY A 117 -17.86 27.51 -20.33
N GLU A 118 -17.43 26.60 -19.45
CA GLU A 118 -16.68 26.91 -18.24
C GLU A 118 -15.21 26.48 -18.37
N PRO A 119 -14.24 27.30 -17.94
CA PRO A 119 -12.84 26.89 -17.91
C PRO A 119 -12.63 25.63 -17.09
N LEU A 120 -11.81 24.69 -17.59
CA LEU A 120 -11.40 23.51 -16.83
C LEU A 120 -10.00 23.71 -16.25
N ARG A 121 -9.92 23.94 -14.95
CA ARG A 121 -8.69 24.26 -14.22
C ARG A 121 -8.55 23.37 -12.99
N ARG A 122 -7.34 23.36 -12.42
CA ARG A 122 -7.09 22.70 -11.12
C ARG A 122 -7.94 23.36 -10.04
N GLY A 123 -8.57 22.55 -9.21
CA GLY A 123 -9.42 22.97 -8.10
C GLY A 123 -10.88 23.14 -8.48
N ASP A 124 -11.22 23.08 -9.77
CA ASP A 124 -12.61 23.16 -10.21
C ASP A 124 -13.34 21.86 -9.89
N GLY A 125 -14.63 21.99 -9.60
CA GLY A 125 -15.54 20.85 -9.50
C GLY A 125 -15.69 20.17 -10.85
N PHE A 126 -15.73 18.85 -10.85
CA PHE A 126 -15.91 18.04 -12.06
C PHE A 126 -16.95 16.97 -11.79
N ALA A 127 -18.06 17.04 -12.52
CA ALA A 127 -19.10 16.03 -12.50
C ALA A 127 -19.29 15.40 -13.88
N PHE A 128 -19.66 14.13 -13.88
CA PHE A 128 -20.14 13.44 -15.07
C PHE A 128 -21.06 12.29 -14.68
N GLU A 129 -21.97 11.98 -15.59
CA GLU A 129 -22.99 10.94 -15.41
C GLU A 129 -22.87 9.94 -16.54
N THR A 130 -22.88 8.66 -16.19
CA THR A 130 -22.97 7.53 -17.12
C THR A 130 -24.38 6.93 -17.06
N SER A 131 -24.66 5.91 -17.87
CA SER A 131 -25.93 5.17 -17.74
C SER A 131 -26.05 4.39 -16.42
N SER A 132 -24.96 4.20 -15.68
CA SER A 132 -24.91 3.33 -14.48
C SER A 132 -24.62 4.05 -13.17
N TYR A 133 -24.05 5.26 -13.21
CA TYR A 133 -23.68 6.04 -12.03
C TYR A 133 -23.52 7.53 -12.34
N ALA A 134 -23.59 8.36 -11.30
CA ALA A 134 -23.24 9.78 -11.33
C ALA A 134 -22.17 10.04 -10.26
N VAL A 135 -21.13 10.80 -10.60
CA VAL A 135 -20.04 11.15 -9.68
C VAL A 135 -19.64 12.60 -9.82
N ALA A 136 -19.15 13.16 -8.72
CA ALA A 136 -18.56 14.49 -8.66
C ALA A 136 -17.23 14.43 -7.88
N GLY A 137 -16.34 15.35 -8.18
CA GLY A 137 -15.03 15.45 -7.56
C GLY A 137 -14.32 16.74 -7.92
N ASP A 138 -13.04 16.81 -7.60
CA ASP A 138 -12.20 17.99 -7.85
C ASP A 138 -11.10 17.69 -8.88
N VAL A 139 -10.89 18.61 -9.82
CA VAL A 139 -9.79 18.51 -10.79
C VAL A 139 -8.46 18.73 -10.10
N LEU A 140 -7.61 17.72 -10.06
CA LEU A 140 -6.25 17.82 -9.53
C LEU A 140 -5.27 18.41 -10.55
N ARG A 141 -5.49 18.14 -11.84
CA ARG A 141 -4.56 18.49 -12.92
C ARG A 141 -5.25 18.38 -14.27
N VAL A 142 -4.89 19.25 -15.21
CA VAL A 142 -5.29 19.23 -16.61
C VAL A 142 -4.03 19.21 -17.48
N GLU A 143 -4.02 18.38 -18.51
CA GLU A 143 -2.90 18.20 -19.44
C GLU A 143 -3.38 18.03 -20.87
N GLU A 144 -2.48 18.27 -21.83
CA GLU A 144 -2.78 18.12 -23.25
C GLU A 144 -2.81 16.66 -23.70
N ALA A 145 -2.05 15.79 -23.02
CA ALA A 145 -1.88 14.39 -23.37
C ALA A 145 -1.75 13.50 -22.12
N GLY A 146 -1.82 12.19 -22.33
CA GLY A 146 -1.62 11.17 -21.30
C GLY A 146 -2.93 10.56 -20.82
N THR A 147 -3.05 9.24 -20.93
CA THR A 147 -4.26 8.47 -20.61
C THR A 147 -4.19 7.74 -19.28
N THR A 148 -3.01 7.69 -18.65
CA THR A 148 -2.78 6.88 -17.45
C THR A 148 -2.58 7.75 -16.20
N LEU A 149 -2.95 7.20 -15.05
CA LEU A 149 -2.61 7.73 -13.75
C LEU A 149 -1.17 7.37 -13.38
N PRO A 150 -0.46 8.24 -12.65
CA PRO A 150 0.89 7.97 -12.14
C PRO A 150 0.84 7.01 -10.93
N VAL A 151 0.39 5.79 -11.17
CA VAL A 151 0.36 4.72 -10.17
C VAL A 151 1.75 4.09 -9.99
N GLY A 152 1.99 3.50 -8.84
CA GLY A 152 3.28 2.88 -8.52
C GLY A 152 3.15 1.81 -7.45
N SER A 153 4.27 1.14 -7.19
CA SER A 153 4.37 0.17 -6.10
C SER A 153 5.40 0.62 -5.08
N LEU A 154 4.99 0.69 -3.82
CA LEU A 154 5.83 1.19 -2.74
C LEU A 154 6.00 0.12 -1.65
N PRO A 155 7.19 -0.45 -1.47
CA PRO A 155 7.49 -1.28 -0.31
C PRO A 155 7.67 -0.42 0.95
N VAL A 156 6.99 -0.81 2.04
CA VAL A 156 7.07 -0.18 3.36
C VAL A 156 7.28 -1.22 4.45
N LEU A 157 7.92 -0.83 5.54
CA LEU A 157 7.94 -1.62 6.77
C LEU A 157 7.00 -0.98 7.79
N LEU A 158 5.99 -1.71 8.22
CA LEU A 158 5.05 -1.29 9.23
C LEU A 158 5.41 -1.90 10.58
N GLU A 159 5.18 -1.13 11.63
CA GLU A 159 5.18 -1.63 12.99
C GLU A 159 3.76 -1.61 13.55
N ALA A 160 3.31 -2.72 14.13
CA ALA A 160 1.95 -2.88 14.64
C ALA A 160 1.94 -3.64 15.98
N THR A 161 0.87 -3.46 16.75
CA THR A 161 0.53 -4.32 17.87
C THR A 161 -0.72 -5.11 17.49
N LEU A 162 -0.61 -6.43 17.47
CA LEU A 162 -1.64 -7.36 16.99
C LEU A 162 -2.25 -8.12 18.17
N SER A 163 -3.54 -8.45 18.06
CA SER A 163 -4.16 -9.47 18.90
C SER A 163 -3.53 -10.85 18.63
N PRO A 164 -3.63 -11.83 19.55
CA PRO A 164 -3.19 -13.21 19.28
C PRO A 164 -3.76 -13.78 17.98
N ALA A 165 -5.09 -13.69 17.81
CA ALA A 165 -5.77 -14.22 16.63
C ALA A 165 -5.29 -13.56 15.33
N THR A 166 -5.09 -12.23 15.32
CA THR A 166 -4.55 -11.53 14.15
C THR A 166 -3.09 -11.90 13.88
N ALA A 167 -2.29 -12.08 14.92
CA ALA A 167 -0.88 -12.46 14.79
C ALA A 167 -0.70 -13.87 14.23
N ASP A 168 -1.65 -14.78 14.52
CA ASP A 168 -1.67 -16.14 13.99
C ASP A 168 -2.25 -16.21 12.57
N ALA A 169 -3.19 -15.30 12.24
CA ALA A 169 -3.82 -15.25 10.93
C ALA A 169 -2.95 -14.58 9.85
N VAL A 170 -2.17 -13.56 10.21
CA VAL A 170 -1.38 -12.80 9.23
C VAL A 170 -0.20 -13.62 8.68
N ALA A 171 -0.14 -13.73 7.36
CA ALA A 171 0.85 -14.52 6.66
C ALA A 171 1.52 -13.75 5.51
N VAL A 172 2.73 -14.19 5.15
CA VAL A 172 3.40 -13.71 3.94
C VAL A 172 2.63 -14.19 2.71
N GLY A 173 2.20 -13.26 1.87
CA GLY A 173 1.37 -13.57 0.71
C GLY A 173 -0.01 -12.95 0.79
N ASP A 174 -0.48 -12.64 2.00
CA ASP A 174 -1.79 -12.04 2.22
C ASP A 174 -1.93 -10.75 1.41
N ALA A 175 -3.09 -10.62 0.78
CA ALA A 175 -3.39 -9.53 -0.12
C ALA A 175 -4.58 -8.77 0.44
N PHE A 176 -4.38 -7.48 0.67
CA PHE A 176 -5.46 -6.56 1.00
C PHE A 176 -6.12 -6.15 -0.30
N ARG A 177 -7.44 -6.29 -0.33
CA ARG A 177 -8.24 -6.01 -1.51
C ARG A 177 -9.32 -5.01 -1.18
N LEU A 178 -9.65 -4.19 -2.17
CA LEU A 178 -10.90 -3.46 -2.20
C LEU A 178 -11.66 -4.04 -3.38
N ASP A 179 -12.67 -4.85 -3.07
CA ASP A 179 -13.33 -5.74 -4.03
C ASP A 179 -12.32 -6.69 -4.73
N ASP A 180 -12.29 -6.81 -6.04
CA ASP A 180 -11.32 -7.67 -6.77
C ASP A 180 -9.92 -7.03 -6.90
N ARG A 181 -9.78 -5.76 -6.51
CA ARG A 181 -8.55 -4.98 -6.72
C ARG A 181 -7.59 -5.18 -5.55
N ARG A 182 -6.45 -5.83 -5.81
CA ARG A 182 -5.35 -5.94 -4.83
C ARG A 182 -4.66 -4.60 -4.64
N ILE A 183 -4.88 -3.98 -3.49
CA ILE A 183 -4.31 -2.68 -3.13
C ILE A 183 -3.02 -2.79 -2.30
N ALA A 184 -2.78 -3.92 -1.64
CA ALA A 184 -1.51 -4.18 -0.97
C ALA A 184 -1.24 -5.67 -0.80
N ARG A 185 0.01 -6.02 -0.49
CA ARG A 185 0.42 -7.41 -0.21
C ARG A 185 1.45 -7.48 0.92
N VAL A 186 1.26 -8.42 1.84
CA VAL A 186 2.24 -8.78 2.86
C VAL A 186 3.41 -9.53 2.19
N THR A 187 4.62 -9.05 2.44
CA THR A 187 5.88 -9.55 1.89
C THR A 187 6.82 -10.09 2.97
N GLY A 188 6.59 -9.75 4.23
CA GLY A 188 7.34 -10.26 5.36
C GLY A 188 6.57 -10.06 6.66
N VAL A 189 6.69 -11.02 7.58
CA VAL A 189 6.10 -10.95 8.92
C VAL A 189 7.19 -11.29 9.93
N THR A 190 7.26 -10.51 11.00
CA THR A 190 8.06 -10.84 12.19
C THR A 190 7.28 -10.35 13.38
N THR A 191 6.77 -11.24 14.22
CA THR A 191 6.14 -10.84 15.48
C THR A 191 7.07 -11.12 16.66
N ALA A 192 6.73 -10.57 17.82
CA ALA A 192 7.39 -10.80 19.08
C ALA A 192 6.34 -10.78 20.19
N PRO A 193 6.46 -11.62 21.21
CA PRO A 193 5.66 -11.47 22.42
C PRO A 193 5.86 -10.08 23.05
N VAL A 194 4.79 -9.57 23.67
CA VAL A 194 4.84 -8.39 24.54
C VAL A 194 4.85 -8.87 25.99
N GLU A 195 5.66 -8.23 26.83
CA GLU A 195 5.80 -8.57 28.26
C GLU A 195 4.43 -8.46 28.94
N ASN A 196 4.08 -9.45 29.78
CA ASN A 196 2.83 -9.49 30.55
C ASN A 196 1.54 -9.32 29.72
N GLY A 197 1.56 -9.67 28.43
CA GLY A 197 0.43 -9.49 27.53
C GLY A 197 0.29 -10.59 26.49
N THR A 198 -0.95 -10.79 26.02
CA THR A 198 -1.22 -11.72 24.93
C THR A 198 -0.97 -11.06 23.56
N ALA A 199 -0.96 -9.73 23.51
CA ALA A 199 -0.67 -8.98 22.30
C ALA A 199 0.74 -9.30 21.74
N ARG A 200 0.88 -9.14 20.42
CA ARG A 200 2.14 -9.38 19.71
C ARG A 200 2.58 -8.10 19.01
N ARG A 201 3.81 -7.67 19.24
CA ARG A 201 4.42 -6.60 18.42
C ARG A 201 4.83 -7.21 17.08
N ALA A 202 4.54 -6.56 15.98
CA ALA A 202 4.81 -7.06 14.64
C ALA A 202 5.55 -6.03 13.80
N LEU A 203 6.53 -6.50 13.03
CA LEU A 203 7.10 -5.83 11.87
C LEU A 203 6.55 -6.50 10.62
N LEU A 204 5.82 -5.75 9.82
CA LEU A 204 5.14 -6.22 8.61
C LEU A 204 5.78 -5.53 7.40
N GLY A 205 6.45 -6.30 6.56
CA GLY A 205 6.87 -5.83 5.25
C GLY A 205 5.66 -5.84 4.33
N VAL A 206 5.25 -4.69 3.80
CA VAL A 206 4.06 -4.58 2.94
C VAL A 206 4.44 -3.88 1.64
N ARG A 207 3.91 -4.36 0.51
CA ARG A 207 4.01 -3.68 -0.79
C ARG A 207 2.67 -3.06 -1.12
N LEU A 208 2.63 -1.72 -1.22
CA LEU A 208 1.44 -0.92 -1.48
C LEU A 208 1.27 -0.66 -2.97
N HIS A 209 0.02 -0.58 -3.43
CA HIS A 209 -0.37 0.02 -4.70
C HIS A 209 -0.73 1.49 -4.45
N THR A 210 0.07 2.41 -5.00
CA THR A 210 0.05 3.83 -4.63
C THR A 210 -0.24 4.72 -5.83
N LEU A 211 -0.75 5.91 -5.55
CA LEU A 211 -0.91 6.98 -6.54
C LEU A 211 0.03 8.14 -6.20
N ASN A 212 0.79 8.64 -7.18
CA ASN A 212 1.52 9.89 -7.01
C ASN A 212 0.65 11.09 -7.43
N ARG A 213 0.36 12.00 -6.52
CA ARG A 213 -0.36 13.23 -6.84
C ARG A 213 0.36 14.43 -6.24
N SER A 214 0.63 15.42 -7.09
CA SER A 214 1.33 16.66 -6.71
C SER A 214 2.65 16.42 -5.97
N GLY A 215 3.43 15.41 -6.41
CA GLY A 215 4.74 15.07 -5.83
C GLY A 215 4.69 14.25 -4.55
N SER A 216 3.50 13.91 -4.03
CA SER A 216 3.32 13.07 -2.84
C SER A 216 2.76 11.69 -3.21
N THR A 217 3.22 10.66 -2.52
CA THR A 217 2.75 9.27 -2.71
C THR A 217 1.63 8.94 -1.74
N TYR A 218 0.51 8.44 -2.25
CA TYR A 218 -0.69 8.11 -1.47
C TYR A 218 -1.05 6.63 -1.59
N PHE A 219 -1.58 6.08 -0.50
CA PHE A 219 -2.27 4.80 -0.46
C PHE A 219 -3.76 5.08 -0.21
N GLY A 220 -4.57 5.01 -1.27
CA GLY A 220 -5.93 5.53 -1.25
C GLY A 220 -5.94 7.03 -0.94
N ALA A 221 -6.75 7.43 0.05
CA ALA A 221 -6.80 8.82 0.50
C ALA A 221 -5.59 9.22 1.37
N THR A 222 -4.83 8.25 1.91
CA THR A 222 -3.83 8.51 2.95
C THR A 222 -2.43 8.75 2.37
N PRO A 223 -1.77 9.88 2.67
CA PRO A 223 -0.38 10.10 2.26
C PRO A 223 0.56 9.14 3.01
N VAL A 224 1.44 8.45 2.28
CA VAL A 224 2.39 7.51 2.89
C VAL A 224 3.60 8.29 3.41
N ARG A 225 3.75 8.35 4.74
CA ARG A 225 4.82 9.10 5.43
C ARG A 225 5.41 8.26 6.56
N LEU A 226 6.69 8.45 6.87
CA LEU A 226 7.30 7.89 8.08
C LEU A 226 6.54 8.37 9.33
N GLY A 227 6.28 7.48 10.27
CA GLY A 227 5.43 7.72 11.43
C GLY A 227 3.92 7.78 11.13
N GLY A 228 3.53 7.75 9.86
CA GLY A 228 2.13 7.72 9.45
C GLY A 228 1.49 6.36 9.73
N LEU A 229 0.20 6.37 10.09
CA LEU A 229 -0.57 5.16 10.34
C LEU A 229 -1.29 4.72 9.06
N LEU A 230 -1.13 3.45 8.69
CA LEU A 230 -1.91 2.81 7.63
C LEU A 230 -2.85 1.77 8.23
N ARG A 231 -4.04 1.65 7.64
CA ARG A 231 -5.05 0.66 7.99
C ARG A 231 -5.19 -0.33 6.85
N PHE A 232 -5.41 -1.58 7.23
CA PHE A 232 -5.62 -2.64 6.27
C PHE A 232 -6.70 -3.57 6.80
N ASP A 233 -7.64 -3.87 5.92
CA ASP A 233 -8.81 -4.68 6.22
C ASP A 233 -8.87 -5.82 5.21
N THR A 234 -9.18 -7.01 5.70
CA THR A 234 -9.44 -8.22 4.91
C THR A 234 -10.72 -8.87 5.45
N ASP A 235 -11.22 -9.87 4.75
CA ASP A 235 -12.37 -10.67 5.23
C ASP A 235 -12.07 -11.45 6.52
N GLN A 236 -10.79 -11.65 6.86
CA GLN A 236 -10.36 -12.48 8.00
C GLN A 236 -9.90 -11.66 9.20
N TYR A 237 -9.26 -10.51 8.95
CA TYR A 237 -8.73 -9.64 9.99
C TYR A 237 -8.54 -8.21 9.50
N ALA A 238 -8.52 -7.29 10.46
CA ALA A 238 -8.10 -5.90 10.27
C ALA A 238 -6.84 -5.63 11.10
N LEU A 239 -5.96 -4.77 10.59
CA LEU A 239 -4.79 -4.30 11.32
C LEU A 239 -4.49 -2.83 11.05
N ARG A 240 -3.76 -2.22 11.99
CA ARG A 240 -3.24 -0.87 11.87
C ARG A 240 -1.75 -0.89 12.15
N GLY A 241 -0.97 -0.25 11.30
CA GLY A 241 0.49 -0.24 11.41
C GLY A 241 1.09 1.12 11.08
N THR A 242 2.10 1.50 11.84
CA THR A 242 2.86 2.75 11.65
C THR A 242 4.01 2.51 10.67
N VAL A 243 4.15 3.37 9.67
CA VAL A 243 5.22 3.29 8.68
C VAL A 243 6.56 3.65 9.33
N THR A 244 7.44 2.67 9.49
CA THR A 244 8.79 2.85 10.04
C THR A 244 9.87 2.95 8.96
N ARG A 245 9.58 2.45 7.75
CA ARG A 245 10.48 2.52 6.60
C ARG A 245 9.68 2.70 5.32
N TRP A 246 10.24 3.50 4.42
CA TRP A 246 9.71 3.83 3.11
C TRP A 246 10.69 3.39 2.02
N GLY A 247 10.20 2.82 0.92
CA GLY A 247 11.03 2.31 -0.19
C GLY A 247 11.73 0.99 0.11
N ASN A 248 11.52 0.39 1.28
CA ASN A 248 12.07 -0.92 1.65
C ASN A 248 11.19 -1.57 2.73
N ALA A 249 10.79 -2.82 2.49
CA ALA A 249 9.88 -3.60 3.33
C ALA A 249 10.60 -4.65 4.21
N SER A 250 11.93 -4.71 4.18
CA SER A 250 12.70 -5.63 5.00
C SER A 250 13.02 -5.03 6.36
N PRO A 251 13.03 -5.86 7.43
CA PRO A 251 13.56 -5.44 8.72
C PRO A 251 15.02 -4.97 8.61
N PRO A 252 15.44 -3.99 9.42
CA PRO A 252 16.80 -3.46 9.38
C PRO A 252 17.86 -4.51 9.71
N GLY A 253 19.07 -4.30 9.20
CA GLY A 253 20.25 -5.14 9.46
C GLY A 253 20.30 -6.43 8.66
N SER A 254 21.39 -7.17 8.82
CA SER A 254 21.61 -8.47 8.18
C SER A 254 21.39 -9.60 9.18
N PRO A 255 20.76 -10.73 8.79
CA PRO A 255 20.62 -11.88 9.68
C PRO A 255 21.98 -12.38 10.18
N THR A 256 22.08 -12.70 11.47
CA THR A 256 23.23 -13.37 12.08
C THR A 256 22.76 -14.29 13.20
N THR A 257 23.69 -15.02 13.81
CA THR A 257 23.46 -15.81 15.03
C THR A 257 24.24 -15.17 16.17
N THR A 258 23.65 -15.15 17.36
CA THR A 258 24.29 -14.61 18.56
C THR A 258 24.01 -15.54 19.72
N THR A 259 25.05 -15.93 20.46
CA THR A 259 24.86 -16.70 21.70
C THR A 259 24.73 -15.73 22.87
N ALA A 260 23.64 -15.81 23.62
CA ALA A 260 23.40 -14.99 24.80
C ALA A 260 23.26 -15.85 26.05
N VAL A 261 23.66 -15.29 27.20
CA VAL A 261 23.28 -15.82 28.52
C VAL A 261 22.12 -14.98 29.03
N VAL A 262 21.03 -15.64 29.41
CA VAL A 262 19.81 -15.01 29.93
C VAL A 262 19.55 -15.54 31.32
N SER A 263 19.35 -14.63 32.27
CA SER A 263 19.03 -14.94 33.66
C SER A 263 17.54 -14.74 33.91
N LEU A 264 16.92 -15.75 34.51
CA LEU A 264 15.56 -15.71 35.04
C LEU A 264 15.73 -15.78 36.56
N ALA A 265 15.12 -14.84 37.26
CA ALA A 265 15.20 -14.78 38.73
C ALA A 265 13.92 -15.35 39.34
N ASP A 266 14.04 -15.94 40.53
CA ASP A 266 12.89 -16.36 41.36
C ASP A 266 11.91 -17.28 40.61
N VAL A 267 12.43 -18.29 39.94
CA VAL A 267 11.66 -19.23 39.11
C VAL A 267 11.15 -20.39 39.96
N ASP A 268 9.86 -20.70 39.83
CA ASP A 268 9.27 -21.89 40.41
C ASP A 268 9.99 -23.17 39.90
N PRO A 269 10.35 -24.13 40.78
CA PRO A 269 11.08 -25.33 40.39
C PRO A 269 10.42 -26.14 39.26
N ALA A 270 9.08 -26.20 39.21
CA ALA A 270 8.38 -26.92 38.14
C ALA A 270 8.55 -26.26 36.78
N VAL A 271 8.64 -24.92 36.74
CA VAL A 271 8.97 -24.15 35.53
C VAL A 271 10.44 -24.35 35.16
N ALA A 272 11.34 -24.29 36.13
CA ALA A 272 12.77 -24.50 35.94
C ALA A 272 13.08 -25.90 35.34
N ASP A 273 12.44 -26.95 35.85
CA ASP A 273 12.57 -28.33 35.36
C ASP A 273 12.07 -28.52 33.92
N GLY A 274 11.15 -27.65 33.49
CA GLY A 274 10.66 -27.57 32.12
C GLY A 274 11.67 -26.98 31.13
N LEU A 275 12.63 -26.18 31.60
CA LEU A 275 13.64 -25.54 30.77
C LEU A 275 14.82 -26.50 30.54
N ARG A 276 15.00 -26.96 29.30
CA ARG A 276 16.04 -27.94 28.94
C ARG A 276 16.77 -27.55 27.67
N ALA A 277 18.04 -27.99 27.58
CA ALA A 277 18.81 -27.87 26.35
C ALA A 277 18.08 -28.58 25.20
N GLY A 278 18.11 -27.95 24.02
CA GLY A 278 17.43 -28.43 22.82
C GLY A 278 16.06 -27.81 22.58
N LEU A 279 15.40 -27.20 23.59
CA LEU A 279 14.16 -26.47 23.39
C LEU A 279 14.34 -25.32 22.38
N THR A 280 13.34 -25.13 21.54
CA THR A 280 13.38 -24.09 20.49
C THR A 280 12.12 -23.26 20.47
N GLU A 281 12.30 -21.96 20.40
CA GLU A 281 11.27 -21.06 19.92
C GLU A 281 11.26 -21.13 18.39
N ARG A 282 10.07 -21.24 17.79
CA ARG A 282 9.90 -21.27 16.34
C ARG A 282 8.88 -20.25 15.87
N ARG A 283 9.12 -19.72 14.67
CA ARG A 283 8.25 -18.80 13.95
C ARG A 283 8.30 -19.10 12.46
N ASP A 284 7.13 -19.24 11.83
CA ASP A 284 7.00 -19.57 10.39
C ASP A 284 7.86 -20.77 9.99
N GLY A 285 7.85 -21.80 10.84
CA GLY A 285 8.65 -23.02 10.64
C GLY A 285 10.15 -22.84 10.85
N ARG A 286 10.65 -21.69 11.30
CA ARG A 286 12.09 -21.41 11.53
C ARG A 286 12.39 -21.23 13.01
N THR A 287 13.50 -21.77 13.48
CA THR A 287 13.99 -21.54 14.84
C THR A 287 14.45 -20.09 15.01
N THR A 288 13.93 -19.40 16.02
CA THR A 288 14.31 -18.03 16.40
C THR A 288 15.23 -18.02 17.61
N ALA A 289 15.01 -18.93 18.57
CA ALA A 289 15.87 -19.16 19.71
C ALA A 289 16.02 -20.66 19.98
N ARG A 290 17.19 -21.08 20.46
CA ARG A 290 17.45 -22.45 20.91
C ARG A 290 18.22 -22.42 22.21
N ILE A 291 17.71 -23.10 23.23
CA ILE A 291 18.46 -23.32 24.47
C ILE A 291 19.58 -24.33 24.18
N THR A 292 20.82 -23.96 24.45
CA THR A 292 21.99 -24.83 24.30
C THR A 292 22.52 -25.34 25.64
N ALA A 293 22.32 -24.58 26.72
CA ALA A 293 22.64 -25.02 28.08
C ALA A 293 21.70 -24.37 29.11
N VAL A 294 21.49 -25.07 30.22
CA VAL A 294 20.71 -24.60 31.38
C VAL A 294 21.56 -24.81 32.63
N ARG A 295 21.59 -23.81 33.50
CA ARG A 295 22.15 -23.90 34.85
C ARG A 295 21.14 -23.33 35.83
N THR A 296 21.07 -23.92 37.02
CA THR A 296 20.11 -23.55 38.05
C THR A 296 20.85 -23.43 39.36
N GLU A 297 20.55 -22.37 40.11
CA GLU A 297 21.12 -22.07 41.42
C GLU A 297 19.97 -21.67 42.36
N ASN A 298 20.11 -21.83 43.68
CA ASN A 298 19.06 -21.41 44.61
C ASN A 298 18.86 -19.89 44.49
N ALA A 299 17.61 -19.42 44.40
CA ALA A 299 17.35 -18.00 44.31
C ALA A 299 17.76 -17.31 45.62
N THR A 300 18.08 -16.01 45.58
CA THR A 300 18.43 -15.25 46.79
C THR A 300 17.29 -14.34 47.22
N VAL A 301 16.91 -14.40 48.50
CA VAL A 301 15.99 -13.47 49.15
C VAL A 301 16.74 -12.50 50.05
N VAL A 302 16.37 -11.22 49.93
CA VAL A 302 16.84 -10.16 50.82
C VAL A 302 15.80 -9.94 51.90
N LEU A 303 16.16 -10.23 53.14
CA LEU A 303 15.30 -10.07 54.32
C LEU A 303 15.78 -8.88 55.13
N THR A 304 14.87 -7.99 55.50
CA THR A 304 15.13 -6.90 56.45
C THR A 304 14.50 -7.27 57.79
N SER A 305 15.30 -7.35 58.85
CA SER A 305 14.81 -7.61 60.21
C SER A 305 14.21 -6.36 60.85
N ASP A 306 13.45 -6.55 61.95
CA ASP A 306 12.75 -5.48 62.68
C ASP A 306 13.70 -4.41 63.27
N ASP A 307 14.99 -4.74 63.42
CA ASP A 307 16.06 -3.85 63.85
C ASP A 307 16.79 -3.13 62.68
N GLY A 308 16.34 -3.35 61.44
CA GLY A 308 16.85 -2.69 60.23
C GLY A 308 18.07 -3.35 59.59
N HIS A 309 18.53 -4.50 60.07
CA HIS A 309 19.62 -5.25 59.42
C HIS A 309 19.13 -6.00 58.16
N ILE A 310 19.98 -6.02 57.13
CA ILE A 310 19.72 -6.69 55.85
C ILE A 310 20.49 -8.01 55.81
N TYR A 311 19.79 -9.11 55.52
CA TYR A 311 20.37 -10.44 55.37
C TYR A 311 20.03 -11.00 53.98
N GLU A 312 21.04 -11.54 53.29
CA GLU A 312 20.84 -12.36 52.10
C GLU A 312 20.73 -13.83 52.54
N ARG A 313 19.68 -14.51 52.08
CA ARG A 313 19.48 -15.95 52.30
C ARG A 313 19.05 -16.62 51.00
N GLU A 314 19.33 -17.91 50.89
CA GLU A 314 18.77 -18.71 49.80
C GLU A 314 17.25 -18.87 49.99
N HIS A 315 16.50 -18.73 48.90
CA HIS A 315 15.07 -19.00 48.84
C HIS A 315 14.88 -20.52 49.03
N PRO A 316 13.95 -20.96 49.90
CA PRO A 316 13.83 -22.38 50.25
C PRO A 316 13.33 -23.26 49.08
N GLU A 317 12.64 -22.67 48.11
CA GLU A 317 12.02 -23.40 46.98
C GLU A 317 12.47 -22.86 45.61
N ASN A 318 12.19 -21.59 45.30
CA ASN A 318 12.53 -20.97 44.02
C ASN A 318 14.02 -20.93 43.71
N VAL A 319 14.30 -20.94 42.40
CA VAL A 319 15.65 -21.02 41.83
C VAL A 319 15.89 -19.91 40.81
N ASP A 320 17.14 -19.49 40.70
CA ASP A 320 17.59 -18.66 39.59
C ASP A 320 18.05 -19.56 38.45
N VAL A 321 17.59 -19.28 37.22
CA VAL A 321 17.90 -20.07 36.02
C VAL A 321 18.73 -19.25 35.05
N HIS A 322 19.88 -19.78 34.65
CA HIS A 322 20.75 -19.21 33.63
C HIS A 322 20.70 -20.05 32.35
N LEU A 323 20.10 -19.49 31.30
CA LEU A 323 20.00 -20.11 29.99
C LEU A 323 21.14 -19.61 29.10
N THR A 324 21.87 -20.52 28.47
CA THR A 324 22.66 -20.18 27.26
C THR A 324 21.78 -20.45 26.05
N VAL A 325 21.57 -19.43 25.22
CA VAL A 325 20.61 -19.47 24.11
C VAL A 325 21.27 -18.98 22.84
N ASP A 326 21.18 -19.77 21.77
CA ASP A 326 21.51 -19.32 20.42
C ASP A 326 20.32 -18.59 19.83
N LEU A 327 20.51 -17.32 19.52
CA LEU A 327 19.52 -16.40 19.02
C LEU A 327 19.75 -16.12 17.55
N ARG A 328 18.69 -16.18 16.76
CA ARG A 328 18.69 -15.64 15.40
C ARG A 328 18.47 -14.14 15.48
N THR A 329 19.55 -13.38 15.35
CA THR A 329 19.56 -11.92 15.48
C THR A 329 19.70 -11.24 14.13
N ARG A 330 19.63 -9.91 14.13
CA ARG A 330 20.00 -9.06 13.01
C ARG A 330 21.02 -8.03 13.46
N ALA A 331 22.14 -7.94 12.75
CA ALA A 331 23.15 -6.90 12.96
C ALA A 331 22.75 -5.64 12.20
N THR A 332 22.43 -4.56 12.92
CA THR A 332 22.18 -3.22 12.37
C THR A 332 23.36 -2.30 12.66
N ALA A 333 23.36 -1.09 12.08
CA ALA A 333 24.35 -0.06 12.40
C ALA A 333 24.34 0.33 13.90
N ASP A 334 23.19 0.22 14.56
CA ASP A 334 23.01 0.57 15.98
C ASP A 334 23.30 -0.60 16.93
N GLY A 335 23.59 -1.80 16.40
CA GLY A 335 23.89 -3.01 17.16
C GLY A 335 23.00 -4.20 16.81
N LEU A 336 23.01 -5.21 17.68
CA LEU A 336 22.22 -6.43 17.48
C LEU A 336 20.74 -6.19 17.81
N ARG A 337 19.87 -6.86 17.05
CA ARG A 337 18.43 -6.93 17.33
C ARG A 337 17.99 -8.38 17.40
N PHE A 338 17.17 -8.69 18.40
CA PHE A 338 16.45 -9.96 18.51
C PHE A 338 14.96 -9.68 18.39
N HIS A 339 14.29 -10.38 17.48
CA HIS A 339 12.95 -10.02 17.00
C HIS A 339 12.85 -8.54 16.57
N THR A 340 12.02 -7.75 17.27
CA THR A 340 11.76 -6.34 17.00
C THR A 340 12.53 -5.40 17.93
N ARG A 341 13.32 -5.92 18.89
CA ARG A 341 13.98 -5.13 19.94
C ARG A 341 15.49 -5.16 19.80
N ALA A 342 16.15 -4.13 20.34
CA ALA A 342 17.61 -4.14 20.50
C ALA A 342 18.02 -5.25 21.48
N LEU A 343 19.13 -5.93 21.20
CA LEU A 343 19.70 -6.96 22.06
C LEU A 343 21.01 -6.42 22.66
N ARG A 344 20.99 -6.17 23.97
CA ARG A 344 22.12 -5.70 24.79
C ARG A 344 22.08 -6.39 26.15
N GLU A 345 23.19 -6.40 26.88
CA GLU A 345 23.15 -6.75 28.30
C GLU A 345 22.17 -5.82 29.06
N GLY A 346 21.43 -6.39 30.01
CA GLY A 346 20.31 -5.74 30.70
C GLY A 346 18.98 -5.77 29.93
N THR A 347 18.95 -6.24 28.68
CA THR A 347 17.68 -6.32 27.91
C THR A 347 16.80 -7.44 28.45
N ARG A 348 15.52 -7.14 28.73
CA ARG A 348 14.51 -8.19 28.96
C ARG A 348 14.01 -8.80 27.66
N VAL A 349 14.02 -10.12 27.63
CA VAL A 349 13.57 -10.94 26.51
C VAL A 349 12.56 -11.96 26.99
N THR A 350 11.51 -12.14 26.20
CA THR A 350 10.49 -13.17 26.41
C THR A 350 10.73 -14.28 25.40
N PHE A 351 10.82 -15.52 25.86
CA PHE A 351 10.90 -16.70 25.00
C PHE A 351 9.62 -17.52 25.10
N ASP A 352 9.14 -18.00 23.95
CA ASP A 352 7.99 -18.91 23.86
C ASP A 352 8.44 -20.25 23.28
N PHE A 353 8.79 -21.19 24.16
CA PHE A 353 9.24 -22.53 23.76
C PHE A 353 8.07 -23.49 23.50
N ARG A 354 6.84 -22.96 23.29
CA ARG A 354 5.57 -23.70 23.13
C ARG A 354 5.08 -24.44 24.38
N THR A 355 5.97 -25.09 25.11
CA THR A 355 5.66 -25.78 26.37
C THR A 355 5.80 -24.88 27.58
N VAL A 356 6.63 -23.84 27.47
CA VAL A 356 6.91 -22.89 28.55
C VAL A 356 7.23 -21.53 27.94
N THR A 357 6.66 -20.49 28.55
CA THR A 357 6.95 -19.08 28.24
C THR A 357 7.68 -18.48 29.42
N VAL A 358 8.82 -17.85 29.17
CA VAL A 358 9.65 -17.26 30.23
C VAL A 358 10.16 -15.89 29.85
N ASP A 359 10.24 -15.01 30.85
CA ASP A 359 10.86 -13.70 30.76
C ASP A 359 12.21 -13.73 31.47
N GLY A 360 13.25 -13.22 30.82
CA GLY A 360 14.58 -13.19 31.39
C GLY A 360 15.37 -11.97 30.97
N THR A 361 16.43 -11.68 31.70
CA THR A 361 17.35 -10.55 31.43
C THR A 361 18.63 -11.07 30.80
N VAL A 362 19.02 -10.52 29.66
CA VAL A 362 20.31 -10.83 29.02
C VAL A 362 21.44 -10.35 29.92
N THR A 363 22.26 -11.25 30.44
CA THR A 363 23.41 -10.92 31.30
C THR A 363 24.73 -10.96 30.56
N ARG A 364 24.79 -11.62 29.40
CA ARG A 364 25.99 -11.69 28.57
C ARG A 364 25.65 -11.91 27.10
N ILE A 365 26.42 -11.30 26.21
CA ILE A 365 26.37 -11.57 24.76
C ILE A 365 27.74 -12.05 24.27
N ARG A 366 27.78 -13.13 23.49
CA ARG A 366 28.96 -13.63 22.79
C ARG A 366 28.77 -13.46 21.29
N GLY A 367 29.74 -12.82 20.65
CA GLY A 367 29.75 -12.52 19.21
C GLY A 367 30.23 -13.66 18.35
#